data_AF-A0A6I4JVG5-F1
#
_entry.id   AF-A0A6I4JVG5-F1
#
_cell.length_a   1.000
_cell.length_b   1.000
_cell.length_c   1.000
_cell.angle_alpha   90.00
_cell.angle_beta   90.00
_cell.angle_gamma   90.00
#
_symmetry.space_group_name_H-M   'P 1'
#
loop_
_entity.id
_entity.type
_entity.pdbx_description
1 polymer ?
#
loop_
_entity_poly.entity_id
_entity_poly.type
_entity_poly.pdbx_seq_one_letter_code
_entity_poly.pdbx_strand_id
1 'polypeptide(L)'
;MDSKPSATPTEGFIKEMLAFWSASGRQSFSLEEALEWCETHHPEINPNRFSALLRAAAANRKRKRNHPSRTQPVADLLWQLTPARFIPYNPTTDPAPGSSDAAAWVIQLALQERDDVERADTLGQYCARLATAVDALKAPGDKLQEKAEGLADLVRSDKLESFLSQVSELSAAHYFQATYPIGFQNHVENPGHTTTGPAKNFDFSFQADGVRFNVEVKAFSKPYDGRSKGGTKYFLPESVKQQMHDDGVKITANLSPTLGRFLLDANAQLFRRDDDLNVALICCNDPDEYADVFESLHGPFGIIRSSRVAGDGQTLANSVIPNISLLTNIDAVVVCQIGFLHAAIVNTHRFNRAYGEEGLRLSEPAVAWDFRHAFPSGFWLHHPPAESKRELTLHKAFNSHTRILLDYHKQHGCWQQAVFSLINHSAS
;
A
#
# COMPACT_ATOMS: atom_id res chain seq x y z
N MET A 1 -17.19 -44.64 -28.97
CA MET A 1 -17.85 -43.79 -27.94
C MET A 1 -18.15 -42.48 -28.62
N ASP A 2 -19.37 -42.34 -29.13
CA ASP A 2 -19.78 -41.15 -29.87
C ASP A 2 -19.97 -40.00 -28.90
N SER A 3 -19.10 -38.99 -28.98
CA SER A 3 -19.28 -37.73 -28.26
C SER A 3 -20.54 -37.05 -28.78
N LYS A 4 -21.62 -37.02 -27.97
CA LYS A 4 -22.80 -36.20 -28.25
C LYS A 4 -22.34 -34.79 -28.63
N PRO A 5 -22.88 -34.18 -29.70
CA PRO A 5 -22.56 -32.80 -30.05
C PRO A 5 -22.98 -31.89 -28.89
N SER A 6 -22.01 -31.27 -28.20
CA SER A 6 -22.31 -30.34 -27.11
C SER A 6 -23.02 -29.11 -27.69
N ALA A 7 -24.15 -28.73 -27.11
CA ALA A 7 -24.84 -27.50 -27.49
C ALA A 7 -23.90 -26.28 -27.35
N THR A 8 -24.06 -25.30 -28.23
CA THR A 8 -23.27 -24.06 -28.15
C THR A 8 -23.94 -23.13 -27.15
N PRO A 9 -23.26 -22.71 -26.06
CA PRO A 9 -23.86 -21.80 -25.11
C PRO A 9 -24.10 -20.43 -25.76
N THR A 10 -25.29 -19.87 -25.54
CA THR A 10 -25.73 -18.56 -26.00
C THR A 10 -25.92 -17.59 -24.84
N GLU A 11 -25.99 -16.29 -25.15
CA GLU A 11 -26.30 -15.24 -24.17
C GLU A 11 -27.60 -15.49 -23.39
N GLY A 12 -28.57 -16.19 -24.00
CA GLY A 12 -29.84 -16.56 -23.36
C GLY A 12 -29.65 -17.35 -22.07
N PHE A 13 -28.68 -18.28 -22.03
CA PHE A 13 -28.40 -19.07 -20.83
C PHE A 13 -27.84 -18.22 -19.68
N ILE A 14 -27.04 -17.19 -20.00
CA ILE A 14 -26.55 -16.27 -18.97
C ILE A 14 -27.71 -15.45 -18.42
N LYS A 15 -28.61 -14.94 -19.26
CA LYS A 15 -29.79 -14.19 -18.81
C LYS A 15 -30.72 -15.04 -17.94
N GLU A 16 -30.91 -16.29 -18.31
CA GLU A 16 -31.68 -17.25 -17.52
C GLU A 16 -31.06 -17.51 -16.14
N MET A 17 -29.75 -17.78 -16.10
CA MET A 17 -28.99 -17.94 -14.85
C MET A 17 -29.11 -16.71 -13.95
N LEU A 18 -28.94 -15.52 -14.52
CA LEU A 18 -29.05 -14.26 -13.79
C LEU A 18 -30.46 -14.00 -13.27
N ALA A 19 -31.49 -14.34 -14.05
CA ALA A 19 -32.88 -14.26 -13.61
C ALA A 19 -33.16 -15.22 -12.43
N PHE A 20 -32.66 -16.47 -12.52
CA PHE A 20 -32.77 -17.47 -11.45
C PHE A 20 -32.13 -16.99 -10.14
N TRP A 21 -30.92 -16.44 -10.20
CA TRP A 21 -30.23 -15.93 -9.01
C TRP A 21 -30.77 -14.61 -8.48
N SER A 22 -31.23 -13.71 -9.37
CA SER A 22 -31.91 -12.48 -8.97
C SER A 22 -33.18 -12.80 -8.16
N ALA A 23 -33.97 -13.79 -8.60
CA ALA A 23 -35.14 -14.27 -7.86
C ALA A 23 -34.77 -14.86 -6.48
N SER A 24 -33.55 -15.37 -6.34
CA SER A 24 -33.01 -15.92 -5.09
C SER A 24 -32.32 -14.86 -4.20
N GLY A 25 -32.33 -13.58 -4.61
CA GLY A 25 -31.66 -12.49 -3.89
C GLY A 25 -30.13 -12.53 -3.94
N ARG A 26 -29.54 -13.36 -4.80
CA ARG A 26 -28.08 -13.52 -4.90
C ARG A 26 -27.48 -12.38 -5.72
N GLN A 27 -26.51 -11.68 -5.13
CA GLN A 27 -25.85 -10.50 -5.74
C GLN A 27 -24.49 -10.80 -6.38
N SER A 28 -23.85 -11.92 -6.01
CA SER A 28 -22.58 -12.38 -6.59
C SER A 28 -22.55 -13.89 -6.70
N PHE A 29 -21.70 -14.43 -7.57
CA PHE A 29 -21.53 -15.87 -7.76
C PHE A 29 -20.11 -16.24 -8.17
N SER A 30 -19.69 -17.45 -7.81
CA SER A 30 -18.42 -18.02 -8.25
C SER A 30 -18.55 -18.68 -9.63
N LEU A 31 -17.42 -18.89 -10.30
CA LEU A 31 -17.37 -19.67 -11.54
C LEU A 31 -17.88 -21.10 -11.29
N GLU A 32 -17.52 -21.70 -10.17
CA GLU A 32 -17.95 -23.04 -9.79
C GLU A 32 -19.47 -23.12 -9.64
N GLU A 33 -20.09 -22.16 -8.95
CA GLU A 33 -21.55 -22.10 -8.81
C GLU A 33 -22.25 -21.90 -10.17
N ALA A 34 -21.65 -21.14 -11.08
CA ALA A 34 -22.18 -20.97 -12.43
C ALA A 34 -22.07 -22.24 -13.26
N LEU A 35 -20.98 -22.99 -13.11
CA LEU A 35 -20.79 -24.28 -13.78
C LEU A 35 -21.75 -25.34 -13.21
N GLU A 36 -21.93 -25.41 -11.90
CA GLU A 36 -22.90 -26.30 -11.24
C GLU A 36 -24.33 -25.99 -11.68
N TRP A 37 -24.70 -24.71 -11.74
CA TRP A 37 -26.00 -24.29 -12.27
C TRP A 37 -26.18 -24.75 -13.73
N CYS A 38 -25.16 -24.57 -14.58
CA CYS A 38 -25.19 -24.98 -15.98
C CYS A 38 -25.30 -26.50 -16.12
N GLU A 39 -24.58 -27.29 -15.33
CA GLU A 39 -24.67 -28.75 -15.36
C GLU A 39 -26.05 -29.26 -14.92
N THR A 40 -26.67 -28.57 -13.97
CA THR A 40 -28.00 -28.91 -13.45
C THR A 40 -29.12 -28.58 -14.43
N HIS A 41 -29.08 -27.41 -15.07
CA HIS A 41 -30.18 -26.89 -15.90
C HIS A 41 -29.98 -27.15 -17.40
N HIS A 42 -28.73 -27.28 -17.84
CA HIS A 42 -28.33 -27.43 -19.25
C HIS A 42 -27.19 -28.47 -19.39
N PRO A 43 -27.41 -29.75 -19.01
CA PRO A 43 -26.37 -30.79 -18.96
C PRO A 43 -25.72 -31.10 -20.32
N GLU A 44 -26.33 -30.67 -21.42
CA GLU A 44 -25.81 -30.80 -22.78
C GLU A 44 -24.76 -29.74 -23.16
N ILE A 45 -24.59 -28.69 -22.34
CA ILE A 45 -23.61 -27.63 -22.56
C ILE A 45 -22.25 -28.04 -22.01
N ASN A 46 -21.20 -27.78 -22.79
CA ASN A 46 -19.83 -27.99 -22.30
C ASN A 46 -19.45 -26.91 -21.26
N PRO A 47 -19.04 -27.28 -20.03
CA PRO A 47 -18.67 -26.34 -18.97
C PRO A 47 -17.57 -25.34 -19.38
N ASN A 48 -16.58 -25.78 -20.15
CA ASN A 48 -15.50 -24.90 -20.63
C ASN A 48 -16.01 -23.85 -21.61
N ARG A 49 -16.99 -24.20 -22.45
CA ARG A 49 -17.62 -23.24 -23.37
C ARG A 49 -18.49 -22.24 -22.61
N PHE A 50 -19.21 -22.69 -21.58
CA PHE A 50 -20.00 -21.80 -20.73
C PHE A 50 -19.10 -20.84 -19.94
N SER A 51 -18.01 -21.33 -19.34
CA SER A 51 -16.97 -20.48 -18.71
C SER A 51 -16.40 -19.43 -19.67
N ALA A 52 -16.10 -19.82 -20.91
CA ALA A 52 -15.63 -18.89 -21.93
C ALA A 52 -16.68 -17.83 -22.30
N LEU A 53 -17.96 -18.20 -22.31
CA LEU A 53 -19.08 -17.28 -22.54
C LEU A 53 -19.28 -16.31 -21.37
N LEU A 54 -19.26 -16.77 -20.12
CA LEU A 54 -19.33 -15.92 -18.93
C LEU A 54 -18.24 -14.84 -18.97
N ARG A 55 -17.00 -15.26 -19.23
CA ARG A 55 -15.89 -14.33 -19.40
C ARG A 55 -16.06 -13.44 -20.64
N ALA A 56 -16.77 -13.88 -21.69
CA ALA A 56 -17.01 -13.04 -22.87
C ALA A 56 -18.11 -12.00 -22.64
N ALA A 57 -19.05 -12.28 -21.73
CA ALA A 57 -20.13 -11.39 -21.31
C ALA A 57 -19.71 -10.41 -20.20
N ALA A 58 -18.46 -10.48 -19.72
CA ALA A 58 -17.93 -9.58 -18.71
C ALA A 58 -17.57 -8.20 -19.29
N ALA A 59 -18.17 -7.14 -18.73
CA ALA A 59 -18.08 -5.75 -19.17
C ALA A 59 -16.67 -5.17 -19.06
N ASN A 60 -15.92 -5.57 -18.04
CA ASN A 60 -14.55 -5.14 -17.78
C ASN A 60 -13.48 -5.94 -18.53
N ARG A 61 -13.84 -6.94 -19.36
CA ARG A 61 -12.85 -7.74 -20.08
C ARG A 61 -12.41 -7.10 -21.40
N LYS A 62 -11.10 -7.12 -21.67
CA LYS A 62 -10.55 -6.78 -23.00
C LYS A 62 -11.12 -7.68 -24.09
N ARG A 63 -12.06 -7.13 -24.87
CA ARG A 63 -12.43 -7.71 -26.17
C ARG A 63 -11.33 -7.34 -27.16
N LYS A 64 -10.70 -8.33 -27.81
CA LYS A 64 -9.95 -8.06 -29.05
C LYS A 64 -10.99 -7.61 -30.09
N ARG A 65 -11.23 -6.30 -30.16
CA ARG A 65 -12.33 -5.68 -30.93
C ARG A 65 -12.33 -6.02 -32.42
N ASN A 66 -11.22 -6.55 -32.97
CA ASN A 66 -11.02 -6.73 -34.41
C ASN A 66 -10.59 -8.15 -34.83
N HIS A 67 -11.13 -9.22 -34.24
CA HIS A 67 -10.97 -10.54 -34.88
C HIS A 67 -12.13 -10.75 -35.87
N PRO A 68 -11.88 -10.78 -37.20
CA PRO A 68 -12.91 -10.82 -38.24
C PRO A 68 -13.75 -12.12 -38.27
N SER A 69 -13.46 -13.08 -37.39
CA SER A 69 -14.16 -14.37 -37.30
C SER A 69 -15.21 -14.45 -36.18
N ARG A 70 -15.45 -13.40 -35.39
CA ARG A 70 -16.47 -13.40 -34.32
C ARG A 70 -17.76 -12.76 -34.81
N THR A 71 -18.74 -13.61 -35.15
CA THR A 71 -19.98 -13.26 -35.85
C THR A 71 -21.05 -12.57 -35.02
N GLN A 72 -20.86 -12.30 -33.73
CA GLN A 72 -21.75 -11.41 -32.95
C GLN A 72 -21.06 -10.97 -31.63
N PRO A 73 -21.12 -9.69 -31.26
CA PRO A 73 -20.70 -9.26 -29.92
C PRO A 73 -21.70 -9.75 -28.87
N VAL A 74 -21.23 -10.48 -27.87
CA VAL A 74 -22.03 -10.84 -26.68
C VAL A 74 -22.33 -9.56 -25.90
N ALA A 75 -23.53 -9.40 -25.33
CA ALA A 75 -23.80 -8.23 -24.48
C ALA A 75 -22.91 -8.21 -23.22
N ASP A 76 -22.65 -7.02 -22.69
CA ASP A 76 -22.04 -6.86 -21.37
C ASP A 76 -23.13 -7.13 -20.32
N LEU A 77 -23.10 -8.33 -19.73
CA LEU A 77 -24.10 -8.81 -18.77
C LEU A 77 -23.54 -8.97 -17.36
N LEU A 78 -22.23 -9.07 -17.24
CA LEU A 78 -21.55 -9.41 -16.01
C LEU A 78 -20.43 -8.41 -15.74
N TRP A 79 -20.08 -8.24 -14.49
CA TRP A 79 -18.76 -7.79 -14.10
C TRP A 79 -17.94 -8.97 -13.60
N GLN A 80 -16.71 -9.10 -14.07
CA GLN A 80 -15.79 -10.11 -13.59
C GLN A 80 -14.93 -9.53 -12.47
N LEU A 81 -15.18 -9.94 -11.22
CA LEU A 81 -14.44 -9.46 -10.05
C LEU A 81 -13.08 -10.14 -9.91
N THR A 82 -13.01 -11.44 -10.19
CA THR A 82 -11.78 -12.24 -10.24
C THR A 82 -11.90 -13.27 -11.37
N PRO A 83 -10.85 -14.05 -11.72
CA PRO A 83 -10.97 -15.18 -12.64
C PRO A 83 -12.07 -16.19 -12.28
N ALA A 84 -12.49 -16.22 -11.00
CA ALA A 84 -13.44 -17.16 -10.44
C ALA A 84 -14.71 -16.51 -9.84
N ARG A 85 -14.92 -15.19 -9.94
CA ARG A 85 -16.07 -14.52 -9.30
C ARG A 85 -16.67 -13.43 -10.18
N PHE A 86 -17.99 -13.36 -10.19
CA PHE A 86 -18.78 -12.47 -11.05
C PHE A 86 -19.95 -11.84 -10.28
N ILE A 87 -20.41 -10.70 -10.79
CA ILE A 87 -21.66 -10.06 -10.38
C ILE A 87 -22.46 -9.67 -11.64
N PRO A 88 -23.80 -9.59 -11.56
CA PRO A 88 -24.61 -9.01 -12.64
C PRO A 88 -24.17 -7.57 -12.92
N TYR A 89 -24.14 -7.16 -14.19
CA TYR A 89 -23.88 -5.78 -14.59
C TYR A 89 -25.15 -5.12 -15.12
N ASN A 90 -25.51 -3.97 -14.55
CA ASN A 90 -26.62 -3.14 -14.98
C ASN A 90 -26.09 -1.81 -15.52
N PRO A 91 -26.09 -1.57 -16.84
CA PRO A 91 -25.56 -0.35 -17.44
C PRO A 91 -26.34 0.93 -17.08
N THR A 92 -27.49 0.82 -16.41
CA THR A 92 -28.29 1.97 -15.96
C THR A 92 -27.84 2.47 -14.57
N THR A 93 -27.28 1.59 -13.75
CA THR A 93 -26.89 1.90 -12.36
C THR A 93 -25.40 1.79 -12.12
N ASP A 94 -24.73 0.88 -12.83
CA ASP A 94 -23.35 0.54 -12.60
C ASP A 94 -22.44 1.46 -13.43
N PRO A 95 -21.24 1.78 -12.91
CA PRO A 95 -20.33 2.66 -13.61
C PRO A 95 -19.84 2.04 -14.92
N ALA A 96 -19.68 2.89 -15.94
CA ALA A 96 -19.19 2.44 -17.24
C ALA A 96 -17.78 1.83 -17.12
N PRO A 97 -17.53 0.62 -17.66
CA PRO A 97 -16.22 -0.02 -17.57
C PRO A 97 -15.08 0.86 -18.09
N GLY A 98 -13.97 0.89 -17.35
CA GLY A 98 -12.81 1.70 -17.69
C GLY A 98 -12.89 3.18 -17.30
N SER A 99 -13.98 3.62 -16.67
CA SER A 99 -14.07 4.93 -16.00
C SER A 99 -13.38 4.94 -14.63
N SER A 100 -13.15 6.13 -14.07
CA SER A 100 -12.67 6.29 -12.69
C SER A 100 -13.67 5.74 -11.67
N ASP A 101 -14.96 5.93 -11.90
CA ASP A 101 -16.02 5.39 -11.05
C ASP A 101 -16.01 3.86 -11.04
N ALA A 102 -15.74 3.24 -12.19
CA ALA A 102 -15.59 1.79 -12.32
C ALA A 102 -14.38 1.25 -11.54
N ALA A 103 -13.25 1.96 -11.59
CA ALA A 103 -12.07 1.62 -10.81
C ALA A 103 -12.32 1.74 -9.30
N ALA A 104 -12.95 2.84 -8.87
CA ALA A 104 -13.34 3.04 -7.48
C ALA A 104 -14.28 1.93 -7.00
N TRP A 105 -15.29 1.61 -7.81
CA TRP A 105 -16.30 0.62 -7.47
C TRP A 105 -15.72 -0.79 -7.28
N VAL A 106 -14.80 -1.24 -8.13
CA VAL A 106 -14.17 -2.57 -7.99
C VAL A 106 -13.39 -2.71 -6.69
N ILE A 107 -12.66 -1.65 -6.30
CA ILE A 107 -11.93 -1.62 -5.03
C ILE A 107 -12.91 -1.58 -3.85
N GLN A 108 -13.95 -0.76 -3.95
CA GLN A 108 -14.99 -0.67 -2.94
C GLN A 108 -15.66 -2.02 -2.68
N LEU A 109 -16.04 -2.76 -3.74
CA LEU A 109 -16.61 -4.10 -3.60
C LEU A 109 -15.68 -5.04 -2.84
N ALA A 110 -14.38 -5.06 -3.18
CA ALA A 110 -13.41 -5.90 -2.50
C ALA A 110 -13.26 -5.56 -1.01
N LEU A 111 -13.31 -4.27 -0.66
CA LEU A 111 -13.24 -3.82 0.72
C LEU A 111 -14.55 -4.11 1.50
N GLN A 112 -15.72 -4.00 0.85
CA GLN A 112 -17.02 -4.31 1.45
C GLN A 112 -17.20 -5.80 1.76
N GLU A 113 -16.49 -6.69 1.06
CA GLU A 113 -16.46 -8.13 1.37
C GLU A 113 -15.79 -8.43 2.72
N ARG A 114 -15.12 -7.46 3.35
CA ARG A 114 -14.46 -7.61 4.65
C ARG A 114 -15.36 -7.15 5.81
N ASP A 115 -15.16 -7.79 6.96
CA ASP A 115 -15.89 -7.46 8.20
C ASP A 115 -15.21 -6.37 9.04
N ASP A 116 -13.95 -6.06 8.76
CA ASP A 116 -13.12 -5.10 9.50
C ASP A 116 -13.02 -3.72 8.82
N VAL A 117 -13.80 -3.48 7.77
CA VAL A 117 -13.87 -2.20 7.03
C VAL A 117 -15.08 -1.39 7.49
N GLU A 118 -14.91 -0.07 7.57
CA GLU A 118 -16.03 0.83 7.89
C GLU A 118 -17.12 0.79 6.80
N ARG A 119 -18.37 0.49 7.18
CA ARG A 119 -19.50 0.41 6.24
C ARG A 119 -20.26 1.73 6.21
N ALA A 120 -19.95 2.61 5.25
CA ALA A 120 -20.68 3.86 4.99
C ALA A 120 -20.21 4.57 3.70
N ASP A 121 -20.81 5.73 3.41
CA ASP A 121 -20.42 6.72 2.38
C ASP A 121 -18.92 7.07 2.40
N THR A 122 -18.29 6.99 3.57
CA THR A 122 -16.83 7.11 3.79
C THR A 122 -16.01 6.23 2.85
N LEU A 123 -16.41 4.97 2.68
CA LEU A 123 -15.67 4.02 1.84
C LEU A 123 -15.77 4.39 0.36
N GLY A 124 -16.93 4.87 -0.09
CA GLY A 124 -17.11 5.35 -1.46
C GLY A 124 -16.21 6.56 -1.77
N GLN A 125 -16.17 7.53 -0.87
CA GLN A 125 -15.29 8.71 -1.00
C GLN A 125 -13.81 8.32 -1.01
N TYR A 126 -13.42 7.39 -0.14
CA TYR A 126 -12.06 6.85 -0.09
C TYR A 126 -11.68 6.17 -1.42
N CYS A 127 -12.52 5.28 -1.94
CA CYS A 127 -12.26 4.58 -3.18
C CYS A 127 -12.26 5.50 -4.40
N ALA A 128 -13.09 6.55 -4.42
CA ALA A 128 -13.06 7.57 -5.47
C ALA A 128 -11.73 8.33 -5.50
N ARG A 129 -11.19 8.67 -4.32
CA ARG A 129 -9.86 9.30 -4.20
C ARG A 129 -8.74 8.35 -4.62
N LEU A 130 -8.82 7.07 -4.23
CA LEU A 130 -7.86 6.05 -4.67
C LEU A 130 -7.87 5.89 -6.20
N ALA A 131 -9.04 5.82 -6.83
CA ALA A 131 -9.13 5.74 -8.28
C ALA A 131 -8.53 6.98 -8.97
N THR A 132 -8.77 8.17 -8.41
CA THR A 132 -8.16 9.42 -8.89
C THR A 132 -6.64 9.40 -8.78
N ALA A 133 -6.09 8.97 -7.64
CA ALA A 133 -4.64 8.85 -7.44
C ALA A 133 -4.02 7.82 -8.39
N VAL A 134 -4.65 6.67 -8.60
CA VAL A 134 -4.21 5.66 -9.57
C VAL A 134 -4.22 6.22 -10.99
N ASP A 135 -5.27 6.95 -11.38
CA ASP A 135 -5.35 7.51 -12.73
C ASP A 135 -4.29 8.59 -12.98
N ALA A 136 -4.02 9.42 -11.96
CA ALA A 136 -3.05 10.50 -12.01
C ALA A 136 -1.59 10.02 -12.05
N LEU A 137 -1.29 8.84 -11.49
CA LEU A 137 0.07 8.33 -11.31
C LEU A 137 0.42 7.10 -12.15
N LYS A 138 -0.54 6.46 -12.83
CA LYS A 138 -0.26 5.30 -13.69
C LYS A 138 0.80 5.62 -14.76
N ALA A 139 1.60 4.63 -15.11
CA ALA A 139 2.59 4.77 -16.17
C ALA A 139 1.90 4.96 -17.55
N PRO A 140 2.56 5.62 -18.52
CA PRO A 140 2.05 5.70 -19.88
C PRO A 140 1.75 4.31 -20.47
N GLY A 141 0.51 4.09 -20.88
CA GLY A 141 0.05 2.80 -21.42
C GLY A 141 -0.59 1.86 -20.41
N ASP A 142 -0.39 2.09 -19.10
CA ASP A 142 -1.11 1.37 -18.05
C ASP A 142 -2.59 1.75 -18.07
N LYS A 143 -3.44 0.77 -17.76
CA LYS A 143 -4.88 0.98 -17.68
C LYS A 143 -5.31 1.14 -16.24
N LEU A 144 -6.08 2.20 -15.97
CA LEU A 144 -6.67 2.47 -14.66
C LEU A 144 -7.38 1.24 -14.10
N GLN A 145 -8.22 0.60 -14.93
CA GLN A 145 -8.98 -0.58 -14.53
C GLN A 145 -8.09 -1.76 -14.10
N GLU A 146 -6.97 -2.01 -14.79
CA GLU A 146 -6.08 -3.13 -14.48
C GLU A 146 -5.34 -2.91 -13.15
N LYS A 147 -4.95 -1.66 -12.86
CA LYS A 147 -4.36 -1.29 -11.56
C LYS A 147 -5.38 -1.41 -10.43
N ALA A 148 -6.61 -0.94 -10.64
CA ALA A 148 -7.68 -1.04 -9.66
C ALA A 148 -8.07 -2.50 -9.36
N GLU A 149 -8.13 -3.36 -10.39
CA GLU A 149 -8.34 -4.79 -10.23
C GLU A 149 -7.19 -5.45 -9.45
N GLY A 150 -5.94 -5.08 -9.73
CA GLY A 150 -4.78 -5.55 -8.96
C GLY A 150 -4.86 -5.19 -7.48
N LEU A 151 -5.27 -3.96 -7.14
CA LEU A 151 -5.49 -3.55 -5.76
C LEU A 151 -6.64 -4.33 -5.10
N ALA A 152 -7.75 -4.50 -5.80
CA ALA A 152 -8.90 -5.28 -5.31
C ALA A 152 -8.53 -6.76 -5.09
N ASP A 153 -7.69 -7.34 -5.95
CA ASP A 153 -7.21 -8.71 -5.81
C ASP A 153 -6.32 -8.90 -4.58
N LEU A 154 -5.50 -7.90 -4.22
CA LEU A 154 -4.74 -7.93 -2.96
C LEU A 154 -5.68 -8.01 -1.75
N VAL A 155 -6.75 -7.23 -1.75
CA VAL A 155 -7.74 -7.23 -0.67
C VAL A 155 -8.43 -8.59 -0.57
N ARG A 156 -8.92 -9.14 -1.70
CA ARG A 156 -9.62 -10.44 -1.74
C ARG A 156 -8.71 -11.65 -1.44
N SER A 157 -7.43 -11.53 -1.73
CA SER A 157 -6.44 -12.60 -1.47
C SER A 157 -5.86 -12.55 -0.05
N ASP A 158 -6.50 -11.78 0.85
CA ASP A 158 -6.05 -11.54 2.22
C ASP A 158 -4.61 -10.99 2.33
N LYS A 159 -4.21 -10.18 1.33
CA LYS A 159 -2.93 -9.47 1.27
C LYS A 159 -3.13 -7.98 1.58
N LEU A 160 -3.90 -7.69 2.62
CA LEU A 160 -4.23 -6.31 2.99
C LEU A 160 -3.00 -5.45 3.27
N GLU A 161 -1.95 -6.03 3.85
CA GLU A 161 -0.71 -5.31 4.11
C GLU A 161 0.02 -4.90 2.82
N SER A 162 -0.04 -5.73 1.76
CA SER A 162 0.46 -5.34 0.44
C SER A 162 -0.40 -4.25 -0.19
N PHE A 163 -1.72 -4.29 0.03
CA PHE A 163 -2.62 -3.21 -0.38
C PHE A 163 -2.27 -1.89 0.33
N LEU A 164 -2.14 -1.90 1.67
CA LEU A 164 -1.75 -0.73 2.46
C LEU A 164 -0.38 -0.17 2.03
N SER A 165 0.57 -1.04 1.72
CA SER A 165 1.87 -0.62 1.19
C SER A 165 1.73 0.15 -0.11
N GLN A 166 0.99 -0.38 -1.09
CA GLN A 166 0.80 0.28 -2.39
C GLN A 166 -0.01 1.58 -2.26
N VAL A 167 -1.05 1.60 -1.43
CA VAL A 167 -1.85 2.81 -1.23
C VAL A 167 -1.04 3.89 -0.50
N SER A 168 -0.16 3.53 0.43
CA SER A 168 0.73 4.47 1.11
C SER A 168 1.68 5.17 0.14
N GLU A 169 2.31 4.40 -0.76
CA GLU A 169 3.16 4.93 -1.84
C GLU A 169 2.38 5.86 -2.77
N LEU A 170 1.23 5.39 -3.29
CA LEU A 170 0.36 6.18 -4.15
C LEU A 170 -0.11 7.47 -3.48
N SER A 171 -0.47 7.41 -2.20
CA SER A 171 -0.97 8.56 -1.46
C SER A 171 0.13 9.59 -1.21
N ALA A 172 1.36 9.16 -0.93
CA ALA A 172 2.50 10.06 -0.82
C ALA A 172 2.79 10.73 -2.17
N ALA A 173 2.96 9.95 -3.24
CA ALA A 173 3.23 10.45 -4.58
C ALA A 173 2.13 11.43 -5.05
N HIS A 174 0.86 11.11 -4.82
CA HIS A 174 -0.27 11.95 -5.23
C HIS A 174 -0.29 13.29 -4.48
N TYR A 175 0.02 13.28 -3.17
CA TYR A 175 0.16 14.51 -2.40
C TYR A 175 1.27 15.42 -2.97
N PHE A 176 2.46 14.87 -3.25
CA PHE A 176 3.58 15.66 -3.78
C PHE A 176 3.34 16.11 -5.22
N GLN A 177 2.66 15.32 -6.04
CA GLN A 177 2.21 15.73 -7.38
C GLN A 177 1.27 16.93 -7.30
N ALA A 178 0.29 16.91 -6.40
CA ALA A 178 -0.68 18.00 -6.25
C ALA A 178 -0.02 19.26 -5.66
N THR A 179 0.93 19.09 -4.74
CA THR A 179 1.58 20.21 -4.03
C THR A 179 2.70 20.86 -4.85
N TYR A 180 3.48 20.05 -5.58
CA TYR A 180 4.64 20.48 -6.37
C TYR A 180 4.53 19.98 -7.82
N PRO A 181 3.49 20.37 -8.58
CA PRO A 181 3.23 19.81 -9.90
C PRO A 181 4.34 20.14 -10.93
N ILE A 182 5.00 21.29 -10.77
CA ILE A 182 6.08 21.71 -11.66
C ILE A 182 7.33 20.91 -11.33
N GLY A 183 7.77 20.08 -12.28
CA GLY A 183 8.95 19.23 -12.12
C GLY A 183 8.69 17.92 -11.37
N PHE A 184 7.43 17.59 -11.05
CA PHE A 184 7.08 16.27 -10.54
C PHE A 184 7.29 15.20 -11.61
N GLN A 185 7.87 14.07 -11.22
CA GLN A 185 8.03 12.89 -12.06
C GLN A 185 7.72 11.63 -11.26
N ASN A 186 6.93 10.72 -11.82
CA ASN A 186 6.61 9.44 -11.19
C ASN A 186 7.41 8.30 -11.85
N HIS A 187 7.74 7.27 -11.09
CA HIS A 187 8.53 6.10 -11.51
C HIS A 187 9.80 6.49 -12.26
N VAL A 188 10.67 7.24 -11.59
CA VAL A 188 11.86 7.83 -12.20
C VAL A 188 12.94 6.76 -12.38
N GLU A 189 13.43 6.62 -13.62
CA GLU A 189 14.52 5.70 -13.93
C GLU A 189 15.82 6.14 -13.25
N ASN A 190 16.56 5.18 -12.66
CA ASN A 190 17.89 5.43 -12.16
C ASN A 190 18.89 5.49 -13.33
N PRO A 191 19.45 6.67 -13.65
CA PRO A 191 20.38 6.84 -14.78
C PRO A 191 21.75 6.19 -14.54
N GLY A 192 22.07 5.80 -13.30
CA GLY A 192 23.30 5.09 -12.93
C GLY A 192 23.20 3.57 -13.08
N HIS A 193 22.08 3.04 -13.56
CA HIS A 193 21.87 1.60 -13.70
C HIS A 193 22.64 1.03 -14.91
N THR A 194 23.52 0.06 -14.67
CA THR A 194 24.15 -0.73 -15.73
C THR A 194 23.20 -1.82 -16.24
N THR A 195 23.18 -2.06 -17.55
CA THR A 195 22.14 -2.82 -18.29
C THR A 195 21.98 -4.31 -17.94
N THR A 196 22.64 -4.84 -16.92
CA THR A 196 22.68 -6.28 -16.59
C THR A 196 21.71 -6.72 -15.49
N GLY A 197 20.71 -5.91 -15.13
CA GLY A 197 19.70 -6.23 -14.11
C GLY A 197 18.30 -5.66 -14.40
N PRO A 198 17.29 -5.96 -13.58
CA PRO A 198 15.99 -5.28 -13.65
C PRO A 198 16.20 -3.78 -13.44
N ALA A 199 15.54 -2.95 -14.26
CA ALA A 199 15.65 -1.50 -14.17
C ALA A 199 15.38 -1.05 -12.74
N LYS A 200 16.36 -0.38 -12.13
CA LYS A 200 16.18 0.24 -10.82
C LYS A 200 15.51 1.59 -11.03
N ASN A 201 14.34 1.75 -10.47
CA ASN A 201 13.60 3.00 -10.46
C ASN A 201 13.36 3.38 -9.00
N PHE A 202 13.12 4.67 -8.77
CA PHE A 202 12.57 5.15 -7.51
C PHE A 202 11.20 5.79 -7.72
N ASP A 203 10.43 5.88 -6.66
CA ASP A 203 8.98 6.14 -6.75
C ASP A 203 8.66 7.49 -7.38
N PHE A 204 9.24 8.60 -6.89
CA PHE A 204 8.99 9.91 -7.49
C PHE A 204 10.08 10.93 -7.25
N SER A 205 10.08 12.01 -8.05
CA SER A 205 10.85 13.22 -7.80
C SER A 205 9.96 14.45 -7.85
N PHE A 206 10.34 15.51 -7.12
CA PHE A 206 9.66 16.80 -7.17
C PHE A 206 10.63 17.95 -6.87
N GLN A 207 10.21 19.19 -7.10
CA GLN A 207 11.02 20.37 -6.81
C GLN A 207 10.32 21.31 -5.82
N ALA A 208 11.02 21.71 -4.76
CA ALA A 208 10.53 22.66 -3.77
C ALA A 208 11.64 23.68 -3.43
N ASP A 209 11.30 24.97 -3.46
CA ASP A 209 12.21 26.10 -3.16
C ASP A 209 13.58 26.05 -3.90
N GLY A 210 13.56 25.52 -5.13
CA GLY A 210 14.75 25.35 -5.99
C GLY A 210 15.56 24.08 -5.73
N VAL A 211 15.19 23.26 -4.74
CA VAL A 211 15.83 21.98 -4.45
C VAL A 211 15.00 20.84 -5.07
N ARG A 212 15.67 19.91 -5.74
CA ARG A 212 15.03 18.68 -6.24
C ARG A 212 15.13 17.58 -5.18
N PHE A 213 14.02 16.92 -4.92
CA PHE A 213 13.93 15.76 -4.05
C PHE A 213 13.68 14.51 -4.89
N ASN A 214 14.47 13.47 -4.67
CA ASN A 214 14.25 12.13 -5.21
C ASN A 214 13.83 11.24 -4.04
N VAL A 215 12.67 10.61 -4.15
CA VAL A 215 12.03 9.91 -3.02
C VAL A 215 11.82 8.45 -3.37
N GLU A 216 12.28 7.58 -2.49
CA GLU A 216 11.88 6.18 -2.44
C GLU A 216 11.02 5.94 -1.20
N VAL A 217 9.82 5.42 -1.40
CA VAL A 217 8.85 5.11 -0.37
C VAL A 217 8.98 3.65 0.04
N LYS A 218 9.01 3.40 1.36
CA LYS A 218 8.98 2.05 1.92
C LYS A 218 7.90 1.98 2.98
N ALA A 219 6.90 1.14 2.75
CA ALA A 219 5.83 0.91 3.70
C ALA A 219 5.98 -0.47 4.35
N PHE A 220 5.70 -0.54 5.65
CA PHE A 220 5.64 -1.82 6.33
C PHE A 220 4.46 -2.66 5.80
N SER A 221 4.65 -3.97 5.76
CA SER A 221 3.65 -4.92 5.24
C SER A 221 3.53 -6.18 6.11
N LYS A 222 3.82 -6.06 7.41
CA LYS A 222 3.80 -7.21 8.31
C LYS A 222 2.33 -7.60 8.58
N PRO A 223 1.94 -8.88 8.36
CA PRO A 223 0.60 -9.35 8.64
C PRO A 223 0.18 -8.99 10.05
N TYR A 224 -0.97 -8.35 10.18
CA TYR A 224 -1.61 -8.16 11.47
C TYR A 224 -1.91 -9.52 12.09
N ASP A 225 -1.14 -9.90 13.11
CA ASP A 225 -1.43 -11.06 13.92
C ASP A 225 -2.28 -10.60 15.12
N GLY A 226 -3.54 -11.03 15.17
CA GLY A 226 -4.48 -10.68 16.24
C GLY A 226 -4.04 -11.16 17.63
N ARG A 227 -3.00 -12.00 17.72
CA ARG A 227 -2.45 -12.64 18.93
C ARG A 227 -1.21 -11.91 19.49
N SER A 228 -0.73 -10.87 18.82
CA SER A 228 0.36 -9.99 19.23
C SER A 228 -0.10 -9.04 20.34
N LYS A 229 -0.82 -9.58 21.33
CA LYS A 229 -0.98 -8.91 22.61
C LYS A 229 0.40 -8.75 23.26
N GLY A 230 0.73 -7.50 23.54
CA GLY A 230 1.43 -7.08 24.76
C GLY A 230 2.78 -7.72 24.99
N GLY A 231 3.69 -7.55 24.04
CA GLY A 231 5.12 -7.72 24.34
C GLY A 231 5.77 -6.34 24.44
N THR A 232 6.66 -6.16 25.41
CA THR A 232 7.44 -4.93 25.47
C THR A 232 8.52 -5.00 24.40
N LYS A 233 8.49 -4.05 23.46
CA LYS A 233 9.54 -3.90 22.44
C LYS A 233 10.79 -3.34 23.12
N TYR A 234 11.78 -4.20 23.35
CA TYR A 234 13.01 -3.83 24.05
C TYR A 234 14.23 -3.90 23.14
N PHE A 235 14.96 -2.79 23.08
CA PHE A 235 16.20 -2.62 22.32
C PHE A 235 17.41 -2.96 23.20
N LEU A 236 17.35 -4.13 23.83
CA LEU A 236 18.34 -4.55 24.82
C LEU A 236 19.40 -5.47 24.19
N PRO A 237 20.64 -5.50 24.70
CA PRO A 237 21.63 -6.50 24.31
C PRO A 237 21.11 -7.93 24.51
N GLU A 238 21.62 -8.90 23.75
CA GLU A 238 21.13 -10.29 23.79
C GLU A 238 21.19 -10.92 25.18
N SER A 239 22.21 -10.57 25.98
CA SER A 239 22.33 -11.00 27.38
C SER A 239 21.19 -10.51 28.27
N VAL A 240 20.67 -9.31 28.01
CA VAL A 240 19.57 -8.71 28.78
C VAL A 240 18.21 -9.21 28.26
N LYS A 241 18.09 -9.48 26.95
CA LYS A 241 16.92 -10.17 26.41
C LYS A 241 16.78 -11.57 27.00
N GLN A 242 17.89 -12.30 27.13
CA GLN A 242 17.93 -13.61 27.76
C GLN A 242 17.46 -13.52 29.21
N GLN A 243 18.01 -12.58 29.98
CA GLN A 243 17.59 -12.35 31.38
C GLN A 243 16.09 -12.02 31.51
N MET A 244 15.56 -11.14 30.66
CA MET A 244 14.14 -10.79 30.67
C MET A 244 13.22 -11.93 30.22
N HIS A 245 13.67 -12.73 29.25
CA HIS A 245 12.99 -13.96 28.86
C HIS A 245 12.95 -14.95 30.03
N ASP A 246 14.06 -15.08 30.76
CA ASP A 246 14.16 -15.91 31.95
C ASP A 246 13.26 -15.39 33.09
N ASP A 247 13.02 -14.07 33.15
CA ASP A 247 12.06 -13.41 34.06
C ASP A 247 10.58 -13.48 33.58
N GLY A 248 10.31 -14.15 32.46
CA GLY A 248 8.96 -14.33 31.92
C GLY A 248 8.38 -13.11 31.19
N VAL A 249 9.20 -12.10 30.87
CA VAL A 249 8.79 -10.93 30.07
C VAL A 249 8.72 -11.32 28.59
N LYS A 250 7.55 -11.13 27.97
CA LYS A 250 7.38 -11.38 26.52
C LYS A 250 8.04 -10.26 25.71
N ILE A 251 9.17 -10.56 25.06
CA ILE A 251 9.88 -9.64 24.18
C ILE A 251 9.38 -9.81 22.74
N THR A 252 9.10 -8.69 22.05
CA THR A 252 8.79 -8.67 20.62
C THR A 252 9.99 -8.22 19.80
N ALA A 253 10.19 -8.81 18.62
CA ALA A 253 11.21 -8.38 17.68
C ALA A 253 11.01 -6.91 17.24
N ASN A 254 12.09 -6.14 17.20
CA ASN A 254 12.09 -4.76 16.72
C ASN A 254 12.13 -4.68 15.19
N LEU A 255 11.96 -3.47 14.65
CA LEU A 255 11.93 -3.24 13.20
C LEU A 255 13.31 -3.07 12.56
N SER A 256 14.40 -3.06 13.33
CA SER A 256 15.75 -2.77 12.82
C SER A 256 16.16 -3.64 11.62
N PRO A 257 15.91 -4.97 11.58
CA PRO A 257 16.23 -5.78 10.40
C PRO A 257 15.39 -5.45 9.17
N THR A 258 14.12 -5.07 9.35
CA THR A 258 13.24 -4.67 8.23
C THR A 258 13.60 -3.29 7.73
N LEU A 259 13.82 -2.34 8.65
CA LEU A 259 14.28 -1.00 8.31
C LEU A 259 15.65 -1.04 7.61
N GLY A 260 16.57 -1.88 8.07
CA GLY A 260 17.86 -2.08 7.43
C GLY A 260 17.74 -2.53 5.97
N ARG A 261 16.84 -3.48 5.69
CA ARG A 261 16.53 -3.92 4.32
C ARG A 261 15.91 -2.80 3.48
N PHE A 262 14.96 -2.04 4.05
CA PHE A 262 14.34 -0.90 3.38
C PHE A 262 15.36 0.16 2.98
N LEU A 263 16.28 0.52 3.88
CA LEU A 263 17.30 1.52 3.61
C LEU A 263 18.33 1.02 2.59
N LEU A 264 18.72 -0.26 2.64
CA LEU A 264 19.63 -0.83 1.63
C LEU A 264 19.00 -0.86 0.23
N ASP A 265 17.72 -1.21 0.14
CA ASP A 265 16.97 -1.23 -1.11
C ASP A 265 16.80 0.19 -1.68
N ALA A 266 16.36 1.14 -0.85
CA ALA A 266 16.25 2.54 -1.23
C ALA A 266 17.61 3.13 -1.66
N ASN A 267 18.69 2.82 -0.93
CA ASN A 267 20.03 3.25 -1.30
C ASN A 267 20.48 2.66 -2.64
N ALA A 268 20.01 1.48 -3.01
CA ALA A 268 20.33 0.84 -4.27
C ALA A 268 19.53 1.43 -5.45
N GLN A 269 18.33 1.99 -5.20
CA GLN A 269 17.45 2.61 -6.20
C GLN A 269 17.72 4.10 -6.39
N LEU A 270 18.00 4.83 -5.30
CA LEU A 270 18.37 6.23 -5.33
C LEU A 270 19.80 6.41 -5.86
N PHE A 271 20.04 7.51 -6.56
CA PHE A 271 21.35 7.81 -7.15
C PHE A 271 21.76 9.23 -6.81
N ARG A 272 23.03 9.44 -6.46
CA ARG A 272 23.51 10.72 -5.92
C ARG A 272 23.81 11.73 -7.03
N ARG A 273 23.31 12.96 -6.88
CA ARG A 273 23.71 14.17 -7.61
C ARG A 273 23.97 15.28 -6.59
N ASP A 274 24.98 16.12 -6.82
CA ASP A 274 25.46 17.07 -5.79
C ASP A 274 24.40 18.11 -5.35
N ASP A 275 23.46 18.44 -6.24
CA ASP A 275 22.41 19.45 -6.01
C ASP A 275 21.04 18.88 -5.65
N ASP A 276 20.85 17.56 -5.79
CA ASP A 276 19.60 16.89 -5.44
C ASP A 276 19.64 16.41 -3.98
N LEU A 277 18.47 16.18 -3.39
CA LEU A 277 18.32 15.52 -2.09
C LEU A 277 17.61 14.19 -2.26
N ASN A 278 18.27 13.12 -1.83
CA ASN A 278 17.70 11.77 -1.87
C ASN A 278 17.09 11.42 -0.51
N VAL A 279 15.81 11.04 -0.53
CA VAL A 279 15.00 10.81 0.67
C VAL A 279 14.44 9.39 0.66
N ALA A 280 14.68 8.65 1.74
CA ALA A 280 13.91 7.45 2.03
C ALA A 280 12.68 7.84 2.86
N LEU A 281 11.48 7.68 2.30
CA LEU A 281 10.20 7.93 2.97
C LEU A 281 9.67 6.62 3.57
N ILE A 282 9.70 6.49 4.89
CA ILE A 282 9.24 5.31 5.61
C ILE A 282 7.79 5.53 6.09
N CYS A 283 6.87 4.68 5.63
CA CYS A 283 5.46 4.71 5.96
C CYS A 283 5.12 3.63 6.99
N CYS A 284 4.72 4.07 8.19
CA CYS A 284 4.29 3.21 9.28
C CYS A 284 2.77 3.01 9.26
N ASN A 285 2.35 1.82 9.65
CA ASN A 285 0.95 1.40 9.66
C ASN A 285 0.31 1.49 11.06
N ASP A 286 1.08 1.81 12.11
CA ASP A 286 0.59 2.15 13.44
C ASP A 286 1.62 2.97 14.26
N PRO A 287 1.20 3.60 15.37
CA PRO A 287 2.10 4.38 16.24
C PRO A 287 3.24 3.58 16.87
N ASP A 288 3.05 2.28 17.12
CA ASP A 288 4.09 1.42 17.70
C ASP A 288 5.20 1.15 16.68
N GLU A 289 4.86 0.96 15.40
CA GLU A 289 5.82 0.90 14.31
C GLU A 289 6.55 2.24 14.15
N TYR A 290 5.83 3.37 14.26
CA TYR A 290 6.42 4.70 14.17
C TYR A 290 7.48 4.95 15.25
N ALA A 291 7.17 4.62 16.51
CA ALA A 291 8.12 4.71 17.62
C ALA A 291 9.32 3.75 17.47
N ASP A 292 9.05 2.51 17.04
CA ASP A 292 10.07 1.46 16.83
C ASP A 292 11.05 1.86 15.72
N VAL A 293 10.58 2.50 14.63
CA VAL A 293 11.46 3.08 13.60
C VAL A 293 12.41 4.12 14.19
N PHE A 294 11.94 5.05 15.03
CA PHE A 294 12.83 6.04 15.63
C PHE A 294 13.84 5.43 16.58
N GLU A 295 13.44 4.46 17.39
CA GLU A 295 14.38 3.77 18.26
C GLU A 295 15.37 2.91 17.44
N SER A 296 14.94 2.31 16.32
CA SER A 296 15.82 1.65 15.35
C SER A 296 16.80 2.59 14.64
N LEU A 297 16.44 3.87 14.44
CA LEU A 297 17.32 4.87 13.83
C LEU A 297 18.26 5.53 14.85
N HIS A 298 17.70 6.03 15.95
CA HIS A 298 18.34 6.93 16.91
C HIS A 298 18.60 6.33 18.29
N GLY A 299 18.09 5.13 18.57
CA GLY A 299 18.32 4.45 19.83
C GLY A 299 19.82 4.20 20.10
N PRO A 300 20.19 3.79 21.32
CA PRO A 300 21.59 3.51 21.67
C PRO A 300 22.29 2.50 20.74
N PHE A 301 21.52 1.61 20.11
CA PHE A 301 21.98 0.63 19.13
C PHE A 301 21.38 0.85 17.73
N GLY A 302 20.82 2.04 17.48
CA GLY A 302 20.16 2.38 16.22
C GLY A 302 21.14 2.68 15.09
N ILE A 303 20.66 2.59 13.85
CA ILE A 303 21.44 2.65 12.60
C ILE A 303 22.36 3.88 12.55
N ILE A 304 21.85 5.05 12.96
CA ILE A 304 22.59 6.33 12.90
C ILE A 304 23.70 6.38 13.95
N ARG A 305 23.47 5.78 15.13
CA ARG A 305 24.42 5.81 16.26
C ARG A 305 25.37 4.63 16.28
N SER A 306 25.08 3.56 15.54
CA SER A 306 25.97 2.42 15.37
C SER A 306 27.17 2.79 14.50
N SER A 307 28.07 3.63 15.02
CA SER A 307 29.43 3.78 14.53
C SER A 307 30.29 2.58 14.91
N ARG A 308 29.71 1.36 15.00
CA ARG A 308 30.46 0.18 15.43
C ARG A 308 31.66 0.07 14.52
N VAL A 309 32.81 0.29 15.14
CA VAL A 309 34.16 0.20 14.58
C VAL A 309 34.25 -1.16 13.92
N ALA A 310 33.84 -1.25 12.66
CA ALA A 310 34.31 -2.28 11.77
C ALA A 310 35.78 -1.95 11.59
N GLY A 311 36.62 -2.51 12.47
CA GLY A 311 37.98 -2.79 12.08
C GLY A 311 37.88 -3.50 10.72
N ASP A 312 38.46 -2.86 9.72
CA ASP A 312 38.64 -3.38 8.37
C ASP A 312 37.43 -4.11 7.77
N GLY A 313 36.43 -3.34 7.35
CA GLY A 313 35.65 -3.67 6.14
C GLY A 313 34.77 -4.92 6.17
N GLN A 314 34.53 -5.56 7.32
CA GLN A 314 33.56 -6.64 7.40
C GLN A 314 32.28 -6.16 8.10
N THR A 315 31.17 -6.19 7.37
CA THR A 315 29.86 -6.49 7.97
C THR A 315 30.08 -7.58 9.00
N LEU A 316 29.69 -7.37 10.27
CA LEU A 316 29.55 -8.49 11.20
C LEU A 316 28.82 -9.59 10.42
N ALA A 317 29.49 -10.73 10.20
CA ALA A 317 28.88 -11.82 9.45
C ALA A 317 27.53 -12.11 10.15
N ASN A 318 26.43 -11.88 9.42
CA ASN A 318 25.03 -11.98 9.89
C ASN A 318 24.36 -10.71 10.49
N SER A 319 24.93 -9.50 10.40
CA SER A 319 24.17 -8.29 10.73
C SER A 319 23.25 -7.87 9.59
N VAL A 320 21.94 -8.01 9.78
CA VAL A 320 20.89 -7.49 8.87
C VAL A 320 20.79 -5.96 8.95
N ILE A 321 21.46 -5.34 9.92
CA ILE A 321 21.47 -3.89 10.14
C ILE A 321 22.65 -3.29 9.37
N PRO A 322 22.41 -2.38 8.41
CA PRO A 322 23.47 -1.79 7.60
C PRO A 322 24.33 -0.83 8.42
N ASN A 323 25.61 -0.74 8.08
CA ASN A 323 26.45 0.37 8.52
C ASN A 323 26.00 1.64 7.78
N ILE A 324 25.85 2.75 8.49
CA ILE A 324 25.50 4.05 7.93
C ILE A 324 26.42 4.44 6.75
N SER A 325 27.70 4.07 6.80
CA SER A 325 28.67 4.32 5.73
C SER A 325 28.34 3.63 4.41
N LEU A 326 27.48 2.60 4.41
CA LEU A 326 27.02 1.92 3.21
C LEU A 326 25.81 2.61 2.56
N LEU A 327 25.17 3.54 3.28
CA LEU A 327 23.97 4.25 2.83
C LEU A 327 24.35 5.59 2.18
N THR A 328 25.23 5.55 1.18
CA THR A 328 25.85 6.73 0.55
C THR A 328 24.95 7.50 -0.39
N ASN A 329 23.84 6.92 -0.85
CA ASN A 329 22.90 7.53 -1.79
C ASN A 329 21.68 8.14 -1.10
N ILE A 330 21.55 8.01 0.23
CA ILE A 330 20.44 8.59 1.00
C ILE A 330 20.98 9.77 1.82
N ASP A 331 20.38 10.94 1.64
CA ASP A 331 20.73 12.12 2.43
C ASP A 331 19.86 12.22 3.69
N ALA A 332 18.56 11.97 3.55
CA ALA A 332 17.60 12.06 4.64
C ALA A 332 16.62 10.88 4.69
N VAL A 333 16.11 10.60 5.89
CA VAL A 333 15.01 9.67 6.13
C VAL A 333 13.84 10.49 6.66
N VAL A 334 12.67 10.34 6.03
CA VAL A 334 11.41 10.90 6.52
C VAL A 334 10.55 9.73 6.97
N VAL A 335 10.05 9.77 8.20
CA VAL A 335 9.13 8.75 8.72
C VAL A 335 7.75 9.38 8.86
N CYS A 336 6.70 8.71 8.40
CA CYS A 336 5.31 9.15 8.52
C CYS A 336 4.34 8.00 8.85
N GLN A 337 3.09 8.35 9.20
CA GLN A 337 2.02 7.42 9.55
C GLN A 337 0.93 7.32 8.48
N ILE A 338 1.27 7.53 7.20
CA ILE A 338 0.25 7.53 6.14
C ILE A 338 -0.45 6.17 6.03
N GLY A 339 0.28 5.08 6.24
CA GLY A 339 -0.29 3.73 6.26
C GLY A 339 -1.29 3.52 7.40
N PHE A 340 -1.05 4.15 8.55
CA PHE A 340 -1.98 4.14 9.68
C PHE A 340 -3.30 4.86 9.36
N LEU A 341 -3.23 6.00 8.65
CA LEU A 341 -4.43 6.72 8.25
C LEU A 341 -5.26 5.91 7.23
N HIS A 342 -4.62 5.23 6.28
CA HIS A 342 -5.33 4.31 5.37
C HIS A 342 -5.93 3.13 6.12
N ALA A 343 -5.18 2.54 7.06
CA ALA A 343 -5.65 1.46 7.92
C ALA A 343 -6.88 1.87 8.76
N ALA A 344 -7.03 3.14 9.11
CA ALA A 344 -8.22 3.63 9.81
C ALA A 344 -9.53 3.42 9.04
N ILE A 345 -9.46 3.35 7.70
CA ILE A 345 -10.61 3.15 6.82
C ILE A 345 -10.75 1.67 6.44
N VAL A 346 -9.65 1.04 6.04
CA VAL A 346 -9.65 -0.32 5.46
C VAL A 346 -9.32 -1.44 6.46
N ASN A 347 -9.01 -1.10 7.70
CA ASN A 347 -8.75 -2.02 8.81
C ASN A 347 -9.09 -1.36 10.16
N THR A 348 -10.38 -1.09 10.38
CA THR A 348 -10.87 -0.41 11.58
C THR A 348 -10.51 -1.14 12.87
N HIS A 349 -10.33 -2.46 12.82
CA HIS A 349 -9.87 -3.26 13.97
C HIS A 349 -8.44 -2.92 14.37
N ARG A 350 -7.51 -2.80 13.40
CA ARG A 350 -6.13 -2.39 13.66
C ARG A 350 -6.08 -0.97 14.23
N PHE A 351 -6.87 -0.06 13.66
CA PHE A 351 -6.96 1.32 14.10
C PHE A 351 -7.49 1.47 15.53
N ASN A 352 -8.64 0.88 15.84
CA ASN A 352 -9.23 0.88 17.17
C ASN A 352 -8.27 0.31 18.23
N ARG A 353 -7.55 -0.77 17.88
CA ARG A 353 -6.57 -1.38 18.77
C ARG A 353 -5.42 -0.44 19.10
N ALA A 354 -4.90 0.31 18.12
CA ALA A 354 -3.78 1.22 18.33
C ALA A 354 -4.09 2.28 19.41
N TYR A 355 -5.36 2.66 19.53
CA TYR A 355 -5.85 3.58 20.56
C TYR A 355 -6.46 2.89 21.79
N GLY A 356 -6.65 1.57 21.74
CA GLY A 356 -7.33 0.82 22.80
C GLY A 356 -8.81 1.19 22.95
N GLU A 357 -9.43 1.78 21.93
CA GLU A 357 -10.77 2.33 21.98
C GLU A 357 -11.63 1.75 20.85
N GLU A 358 -12.74 1.11 21.22
CA GLU A 358 -13.69 0.58 20.25
C GLU A 358 -14.54 1.71 19.64
N GLY A 359 -14.76 1.62 18.33
CA GLY A 359 -15.61 2.58 17.61
C GLY A 359 -14.91 3.89 17.23
N LEU A 360 -13.60 4.03 17.47
CA LEU A 360 -12.83 5.17 16.96
C LEU A 360 -12.84 5.18 15.42
N ARG A 361 -13.07 6.35 14.82
CA ARG A 361 -13.11 6.54 13.36
C ARG A 361 -12.38 7.81 12.99
N LEU A 362 -11.93 7.91 11.74
CA LEU A 362 -11.53 9.20 11.19
C LEU A 362 -12.78 10.06 11.02
N SER A 363 -12.74 11.28 11.53
CA SER A 363 -13.81 12.27 11.35
C SER A 363 -14.02 12.63 9.87
N GLU A 364 -12.92 12.68 9.11
CA GLU A 364 -12.93 13.02 7.69
C GLU A 364 -12.06 12.03 6.89
N PRO A 365 -12.64 11.24 5.96
CA PRO A 365 -11.88 10.26 5.17
C PRO A 365 -10.83 10.89 4.24
N ALA A 366 -11.03 12.17 3.89
CA ALA A 366 -10.07 12.94 3.11
C ALA A 366 -8.70 13.06 3.80
N VAL A 367 -8.66 12.99 5.14
CA VAL A 367 -7.43 13.08 5.94
C VAL A 367 -6.47 11.93 5.61
N ALA A 368 -6.98 10.73 5.27
CA ALA A 368 -6.13 9.61 4.88
C ALA A 368 -5.28 9.88 3.63
N TRP A 369 -5.68 10.86 2.82
CA TRP A 369 -4.99 11.23 1.58
C TRP A 369 -4.08 12.45 1.73
N ASP A 370 -4.06 13.08 2.90
CA ASP A 370 -3.28 14.30 3.12
C ASP A 370 -2.04 14.00 3.97
N PHE A 371 -0.89 14.00 3.31
CA PHE A 371 0.40 13.71 3.91
C PHE A 371 0.72 14.60 5.13
N ARG A 372 0.16 15.81 5.20
CA ARG A 372 0.39 16.72 6.34
C ARG A 372 -0.15 16.16 7.65
N HIS A 373 -1.21 15.35 7.58
CA HIS A 373 -1.79 14.69 8.75
C HIS A 373 -1.12 13.36 9.10
N ALA A 374 -0.15 12.91 8.30
CA ALA A 374 0.62 11.69 8.57
C ALA A 374 1.78 11.91 9.55
N PHE A 375 1.82 13.06 10.24
CA PHE A 375 2.87 13.46 11.20
C PHE A 375 4.30 13.17 10.71
N PRO A 376 4.69 13.58 9.49
CA PRO A 376 6.00 13.27 8.95
C PRO A 376 7.11 13.88 9.82
N SER A 377 8.20 13.15 10.04
CA SER A 377 9.39 13.66 10.73
C SER A 377 10.64 13.27 9.95
N GLY A 378 11.34 14.28 9.43
CA GLY A 378 12.56 14.15 8.62
C GLY A 378 13.83 14.31 9.43
N PHE A 379 14.83 13.47 9.15
CA PHE A 379 16.14 13.46 9.79
C PHE A 379 17.22 13.25 8.73
N TRP A 380 18.36 13.91 8.92
CA TRP A 380 19.55 13.64 8.12
C TRP A 380 20.12 12.29 8.53
N LEU A 381 20.40 11.45 7.55
CA LEU A 381 21.00 10.15 7.82
C LEU A 381 22.45 10.33 8.25
N HIS A 382 23.18 11.22 7.56
CA HIS A 382 24.57 11.58 7.87
C HIS A 382 24.61 12.89 8.66
N HIS A 383 25.47 13.83 8.25
CA HIS A 383 25.46 15.19 8.79
C HIS A 383 24.51 16.07 7.98
N PRO A 384 23.75 16.97 8.63
CA PRO A 384 23.03 18.02 7.91
C PRO A 384 24.03 18.82 7.05
N PRO A 385 23.64 19.22 5.83
CA PRO A 385 24.47 20.10 5.02
C PRO A 385 24.78 21.38 5.80
N ALA A 386 25.99 21.92 5.62
CA ALA A 386 26.39 23.19 6.25
C ALA A 386 25.45 24.36 5.88
N GLU A 387 24.72 24.22 4.78
CA GLU A 387 23.70 25.16 4.32
C GLU A 387 22.37 24.96 5.05
N SER A 388 22.04 25.88 5.95
CA SER A 388 20.74 25.95 6.65
C SER A 388 19.52 25.97 5.71
N LYS A 389 19.70 26.40 4.45
CA LYS A 389 18.64 26.42 3.44
C LYS A 389 18.11 25.02 3.12
N ARG A 390 18.98 24.03 2.90
CA ARG A 390 18.56 22.67 2.52
C ARG A 390 17.79 21.98 3.64
N GLU A 391 18.24 22.17 4.89
CA GLU A 391 17.54 21.70 6.09
C GLU A 391 16.15 22.34 6.22
N LEU A 392 16.06 23.67 6.09
CA LEU A 392 14.78 24.37 6.13
C LEU A 392 13.83 23.90 5.01
N THR A 393 14.35 23.73 3.79
CA THR A 393 13.56 23.25 2.66
C THR A 393 13.09 21.81 2.85
N LEU A 394 13.91 20.89 3.37
CA LEU A 394 13.47 19.53 3.70
C LEU A 394 12.29 19.56 4.67
N HIS A 395 12.43 20.29 5.78
CA HIS A 395 11.37 20.34 6.80
C HIS A 395 10.10 21.01 6.29
N LYS A 396 10.21 22.07 5.50
CA LYS A 396 9.06 22.75 4.89
C LYS A 396 8.39 21.85 3.84
N ALA A 397 9.16 21.23 2.96
CA ALA A 397 8.65 20.43 1.85
C ALA A 397 7.83 19.23 2.33
N PHE A 398 8.32 18.57 3.39
CA PHE A 398 7.68 17.39 3.99
C PHE A 398 6.77 17.74 5.19
N ASN A 399 6.50 19.00 5.49
CA ASN A 399 5.72 19.39 6.69
C ASN A 399 6.21 18.72 7.99
N SER A 400 7.53 18.74 8.20
CA SER A 400 8.21 17.90 9.19
C SER A 400 7.97 18.34 10.65
N HIS A 401 7.53 17.41 11.49
CA HIS A 401 7.28 17.56 12.94
C HIS A 401 8.49 17.21 13.83
N THR A 402 9.65 16.91 13.23
CA THR A 402 10.90 16.50 13.90
C THR A 402 11.23 17.29 15.15
N ARG A 403 11.13 18.63 15.14
CA ARG A 403 11.47 19.45 16.30
C ARG A 403 10.56 19.16 17.49
N ILE A 404 9.24 19.09 17.25
CA ILE A 404 8.24 18.80 18.29
C ILE A 404 8.46 17.39 18.84
N LEU A 405 8.65 16.41 17.94
CA LEU A 405 8.92 15.03 18.33
C LEU A 405 10.18 14.90 19.21
N LEU A 406 11.26 15.60 18.84
CA LEU A 406 12.51 15.61 19.61
C LEU A 406 12.33 16.25 20.98
N ASP A 407 11.53 17.30 21.09
CA ASP A 407 11.27 17.96 22.38
C ASP A 407 10.46 17.04 23.31
N TYR A 408 9.45 16.33 22.79
CA TYR A 408 8.77 15.28 23.56
C TYR A 408 9.71 14.12 23.93
N HIS A 409 10.59 13.69 23.02
CA HIS A 409 11.57 12.65 23.34
C HIS A 409 12.51 13.08 24.48
N LYS A 410 12.96 14.34 24.50
CA LYS A 410 13.76 14.87 25.62
C LYS A 410 12.97 14.89 26.93
N GLN A 411 11.69 15.24 26.89
CA GLN A 411 10.82 15.28 28.07
C GLN A 411 10.57 13.87 28.66
N HIS A 412 10.32 12.89 27.80
CA HIS A 412 9.87 11.56 28.22
C HIS A 412 11.00 10.53 28.32
N GLY A 413 12.12 10.74 27.63
CA GLY A 413 13.24 9.80 27.59
C GLY A 413 12.97 8.52 26.78
N CYS A 414 11.84 8.41 26.06
CA CYS A 414 11.56 7.30 25.17
C CYS A 414 10.70 7.71 23.96
N TRP A 415 10.92 7.07 22.80
CA TRP A 415 10.21 7.39 21.56
C TRP A 415 8.73 7.04 21.60
N GLN A 416 8.35 5.99 22.33
CA GLN A 416 6.96 5.56 22.47
C GLN A 416 6.09 6.70 23.01
N GLN A 417 6.46 7.26 24.17
CA GLN A 417 5.71 8.36 24.79
C GLN A 417 5.79 9.64 23.96
N ALA A 418 6.92 9.88 23.28
CA ALA A 418 7.08 11.04 22.41
C ALA A 418 6.13 11.01 21.21
N VAL A 419 6.00 9.85 20.56
CA VAL A 419 5.07 9.63 19.45
C VAL A 419 3.62 9.80 19.92
N PHE A 420 3.22 9.18 21.03
CA PHE A 420 1.87 9.36 21.57
C PHE A 420 1.57 10.83 21.91
N SER A 421 2.53 11.54 22.50
CA SER A 421 2.38 12.96 22.81
C SER A 421 2.23 13.82 21.55
N LEU A 422 3.00 13.53 20.49
CA LEU A 422 2.87 14.20 19.20
C LEU A 422 1.49 13.98 18.56
N ILE A 423 0.99 12.74 18.57
CA ILE A 423 -0.34 12.41 18.03
C ILE A 423 -1.42 13.13 18.82
N ASN A 424 -1.37 13.07 20.15
CA ASN A 424 -2.38 13.69 21.02
C ASN A 424 -2.35 15.23 20.93
N HIS A 425 -1.18 15.84 20.81
CA HIS A 425 -1.04 17.29 20.65
C HIS A 425 -1.70 17.80 19.35
N SER A 426 -1.73 16.95 18.32
CA SER A 426 -2.26 17.32 17.03
C SER A 426 -3.74 16.96 16.86
N ALA A 427 -4.31 16.21 17.82
CA ALA A 427 -5.74 15.87 17.89
C ALA A 427 -6.56 16.90 18.69
N SER A 428 -5.89 17.77 19.46
CA SER A 428 -6.45 18.93 20.17
C SER A 428 -6.36 20.20 19.34
#